data_AF-X1HAZ0-F1
#
_entry.id   AF-X1HAZ0-F1
#
_cell.length_a   1.000
_cell.length_b   1.000
_cell.length_c   1.000
_cell.angle_alpha   90.00
_cell.angle_beta   90.00
_cell.angle_gamma   90.00
#
_symmetry.space_group_name_H-M   'P 1'
#
loop_
_entity.id
_entity.type
_entity.pdbx_description
1 polymer ?
#
loop_
_entity_poly.entity_id
_entity_poly.type
_entity_poly.pdbx_seq_one_letter_code
_entity_poly.pdbx_strand_id
1 'polypeptide(L)'
;MNGADSNIVLESGKNYRFEAMGTWRDTSQSNHYIDVEYITFDGWTNYLDGTYNWGPNQKDLQVNNLFVDWGSYSDVHTYYLDYPGIGSIVNFRVFDGNPATNIPESGWYGDNLGSLTVNIYRLP
;
A
#
# COMPACT_ATOMS: atom_id res chain seq x y z
N MET A 1 1.78 -11.84 -6.27
CA MET A 1 1.92 -10.83 -7.34
C MET A 1 3.16 -9.98 -7.10
N ASN A 2 3.79 -9.44 -8.15
CA ASN A 2 5.10 -8.78 -8.06
C ASN A 2 5.06 -7.25 -7.89
N GLY A 3 3.89 -6.63 -7.68
CA GLY A 3 3.77 -5.17 -7.54
C GLY A 3 4.10 -4.40 -8.83
N ALA A 4 4.41 -3.11 -8.68
CA ALA A 4 4.84 -2.20 -9.72
C ALA A 4 6.16 -1.52 -9.33
N ASP A 5 7.14 -1.53 -10.23
CA ASP A 5 8.43 -0.90 -10.01
C ASP A 5 8.42 0.58 -10.40
N SER A 6 9.19 1.39 -9.67
CA SER A 6 9.48 2.77 -10.05
C SER A 6 10.18 2.81 -11.41
N ASN A 7 9.82 3.79 -12.23
CA ASN A 7 10.46 4.01 -13.54
C ASN A 7 11.82 4.74 -13.44
N ILE A 8 12.24 5.10 -12.23
CA ILE A 8 13.53 5.74 -11.94
C ILE A 8 14.28 4.97 -10.86
N VAL A 9 15.61 5.05 -10.94
CA VAL A 9 16.50 4.66 -9.85
C VAL A 9 16.55 5.82 -8.85
N LEU A 10 16.31 5.53 -7.58
CA LEU A 10 16.45 6.52 -6.51
C LEU A 10 17.92 6.60 -6.10
N GLU A 11 18.57 7.72 -6.39
CA GLU A 11 20.00 7.93 -6.18
C GLU A 11 20.39 7.72 -4.71
N SER A 12 21.49 6.99 -4.49
CA SER A 12 22.01 6.73 -3.15
C SER A 12 22.35 8.04 -2.41
N GLY A 13 21.85 8.19 -1.19
CA GLY A 13 22.09 9.38 -0.35
C GLY A 13 21.27 10.61 -0.72
N LYS A 14 20.28 10.49 -1.63
CA LYS A 14 19.25 11.52 -1.86
C LYS A 14 17.97 11.16 -1.11
N ASN A 15 17.26 12.17 -0.61
CA ASN A 15 15.99 11.96 0.05
C ASN A 15 14.86 12.09 -0.96
N TYR A 16 13.87 11.22 -0.84
CA TYR A 16 12.66 11.23 -1.64
C TYR A 16 11.44 11.22 -0.72
N ARG A 17 10.29 11.64 -1.27
CA ARG A 17 8.98 11.48 -0.67
C ARG A 17 8.09 10.72 -1.63
N PHE A 18 7.48 9.66 -1.12
CA PHE A 18 6.38 8.99 -1.78
C PHE A 18 5.08 9.66 -1.36
N GLU A 19 4.22 9.91 -2.33
CA GLU A 19 2.82 10.29 -2.12
C GLU A 19 1.98 9.16 -2.72
N ALA A 20 1.35 8.37 -1.85
CA ALA A 20 0.50 7.26 -2.25
C ALA A 20 -0.96 7.66 -2.08
N MET A 21 -1.79 7.40 -3.10
CA MET A 21 -3.18 7.84 -3.12
C MET A 21 -4.14 6.88 -3.83
N GLY A 22 -5.41 7.01 -3.47
CA GLY A 22 -6.53 6.32 -4.09
C GLY A 22 -7.02 5.12 -3.28
N THR A 23 -7.88 4.32 -3.90
CA THR A 23 -8.49 3.14 -3.29
C THR A 23 -8.56 2.00 -4.30
N TRP A 24 -8.48 0.77 -3.81
CA TRP A 24 -8.81 -0.44 -4.55
C TRP A 24 -9.87 -1.23 -3.78
N ARG A 25 -10.38 -2.29 -4.39
CA ARG A 25 -11.48 -3.08 -3.86
C ARG A 25 -11.15 -4.56 -3.88
N ASP A 26 -11.39 -5.23 -2.76
CA ASP A 26 -11.48 -6.68 -2.69
C ASP A 26 -12.96 -7.07 -2.88
N THR A 27 -13.24 -7.79 -3.97
CA THR A 27 -14.63 -8.14 -4.34
C THR A 27 -15.14 -9.42 -3.72
N SER A 28 -14.35 -10.14 -2.91
CA SER A 28 -14.81 -11.29 -2.12
C SER A 28 -15.92 -10.90 -1.12
N GLN A 29 -15.98 -9.61 -0.76
CA GLN A 29 -16.92 -9.05 0.20
C GLN A 29 -17.60 -7.79 -0.34
N SER A 30 -18.81 -7.52 0.15
CA SER A 30 -19.55 -6.31 -0.23
C SER A 30 -18.92 -5.09 0.44
N ASN A 31 -18.76 -4.00 -0.32
CA ASN A 31 -18.23 -2.72 0.14
C ASN A 31 -16.84 -2.78 0.80
N HIS A 32 -16.04 -3.82 0.55
CA HIS A 32 -14.68 -3.94 1.08
C HIS A 32 -13.71 -3.11 0.23
N TYR A 33 -13.53 -1.86 0.63
CA TYR A 33 -12.58 -0.93 0.00
C TYR A 33 -11.34 -0.81 0.87
N ILE A 34 -10.22 -0.59 0.20
CA ILE A 34 -8.89 -0.52 0.79
C ILE A 34 -8.20 0.70 0.19
N ASP A 35 -7.53 1.50 1.00
CA ASP A 35 -6.63 2.55 0.54
C ASP A 35 -5.17 2.09 0.64
N VAL A 36 -4.27 2.97 1.08
CA VAL A 36 -2.85 2.65 1.22
C VAL A 36 -2.59 1.84 2.49
N GLU A 37 -3.42 2.00 3.52
CA GLU A 37 -3.19 1.48 4.88
C GLU A 37 -4.47 0.96 5.54
N TYR A 38 -5.61 1.57 5.25
CA TYR A 38 -6.88 1.30 5.91
C TYR A 38 -7.85 0.59 4.99
N ILE A 39 -8.78 -0.12 5.62
CA ILE A 39 -9.93 -0.73 4.96
C ILE A 39 -11.24 -0.14 5.50
N THR A 40 -12.31 -0.30 4.73
CA THR A 40 -13.68 -0.03 5.17
C THR A 40 -14.64 -1.08 4.60
N PHE A 41 -15.79 -1.23 5.25
CA PHE A 41 -16.94 -2.01 4.77
C PHE A 41 -18.21 -1.15 4.62
N ASP A 42 -18.14 0.15 4.90
CA ASP A 42 -19.31 1.03 5.03
C ASP A 42 -19.10 2.43 4.42
N GLY A 43 -18.26 2.50 3.37
CA GLY A 43 -18.00 3.73 2.64
C GLY A 43 -17.24 4.76 3.47
N TRP A 44 -16.28 4.29 4.27
CA TRP A 44 -15.39 5.10 5.11
C TRP A 44 -16.07 5.83 6.27
N THR A 45 -17.28 5.40 6.66
CA THR A 45 -17.90 5.86 7.91
C THR A 45 -17.13 5.31 9.11
N ASN A 46 -16.70 4.05 9.02
CA ASN A 46 -15.73 3.41 9.89
C ASN A 46 -14.59 2.85 9.04
N TYR A 47 -13.40 2.82 9.63
CA TYR A 47 -12.21 2.27 9.01
C TYR A 47 -11.38 1.47 10.01
N LEU A 48 -10.60 0.54 9.50
CA LEU A 48 -9.73 -0.33 10.27
C LEU A 48 -8.34 -0.31 9.65
N ASP A 49 -7.32 -0.24 10.50
CA ASP A 49 -5.94 -0.55 10.14
C ASP A 49 -5.85 -2.09 10.04
N GLY A 50 -5.78 -2.57 8.80
CA GLY A 50 -5.88 -3.99 8.46
C GLY A 50 -7.25 -4.64 8.65
N THR A 51 -7.31 -5.93 8.30
CA THR A 51 -8.53 -6.74 8.41
C THR A 51 -8.64 -7.47 9.75
N TYR A 52 -9.88 -7.67 10.21
CA TYR A 52 -10.17 -8.38 11.45
C TYR A 52 -9.55 -9.79 11.45
N ASN A 53 -8.93 -10.18 12.57
CA ASN A 53 -8.19 -11.44 12.79
C ASN A 53 -6.85 -11.60 12.04
N TRP A 54 -6.46 -10.67 11.17
CA TRP A 54 -5.19 -10.77 10.44
C TRP A 54 -4.13 -9.77 10.90
N GLY A 55 -4.55 -8.67 11.53
CA GLY A 55 -3.66 -7.63 12.04
C GLY A 55 -3.54 -6.44 11.09
N PRO A 56 -2.78 -5.39 11.51
CA PRO A 56 -2.73 -4.10 10.82
C PRO A 56 -2.23 -4.24 9.38
N ASN A 57 -1.22 -5.07 9.17
CA ASN A 57 -0.55 -5.19 7.88
C ASN A 57 -1.33 -5.89 6.74
N GLN A 58 -2.58 -6.28 6.97
CA GLN A 58 -3.36 -6.96 5.92
C GLN A 58 -4.00 -5.92 4.99
N LYS A 59 -3.71 -6.04 3.69
CA LYS A 59 -4.23 -5.19 2.59
C LYS A 59 -3.45 -3.89 2.35
N ASP A 60 -2.37 -3.65 3.09
CA ASP A 60 -1.52 -2.47 2.93
C ASP A 60 -0.79 -2.40 1.58
N LEU A 61 -0.35 -1.20 1.24
CA LEU A 61 0.69 -0.96 0.26
C LEU A 61 2.09 -1.21 0.85
N GLN A 62 2.79 -2.22 0.33
CA GLN A 62 4.17 -2.47 0.69
C GLN A 62 5.17 -1.70 -0.17
N VAL A 63 6.34 -1.42 0.42
CA VAL A 63 7.51 -0.84 -0.25
C VAL A 63 8.64 -1.87 -0.21
N ASN A 64 9.15 -2.30 -1.37
CA ASN A 64 10.17 -3.34 -1.49
C ASN A 64 9.83 -4.63 -0.71
N ASN A 65 8.57 -5.08 -0.80
CA ASN A 65 8.02 -6.22 -0.05
C ASN A 65 8.09 -6.08 1.48
N LEU A 66 8.24 -4.86 2.01
CA LEU A 66 8.18 -4.58 3.43
C LEU A 66 6.92 -3.80 3.76
N PHE A 67 6.30 -4.12 4.89
CA PHE A 67 5.28 -3.27 5.51
C PHE A 67 5.95 -2.02 6.06
N VAL A 68 5.32 -0.89 5.83
CA VAL A 68 5.77 0.43 6.26
C VAL A 68 4.59 1.13 6.90
N ASP A 69 4.86 1.98 7.88
CA ASP A 69 3.82 2.81 8.51
C ASP A 69 3.52 4.00 7.59
N TRP A 70 2.35 3.97 6.93
CA TRP A 70 1.88 5.08 6.11
C TRP A 70 1.23 6.20 6.92
N GLY A 71 1.05 6.00 8.23
CA GLY A 71 0.56 6.96 9.20
C GLY A 71 -0.94 6.84 9.49
N SER A 72 -1.46 7.83 10.20
CA SER A 72 -2.88 7.90 10.55
C SER A 72 -3.78 8.00 9.31
N TYR A 73 -5.00 7.49 9.43
CA TYR A 73 -6.03 7.59 8.40
C TYR A 73 -6.22 9.02 7.86
N SER A 74 -6.45 9.10 6.55
CA SER A 74 -6.58 10.34 5.78
C SER A 74 -7.90 10.33 5.02
N ASP A 75 -8.82 11.27 5.31
CA ASP A 75 -10.12 11.39 4.63
C ASP A 75 -10.02 11.64 3.12
N VAL A 76 -8.84 12.05 2.65
CA VAL A 76 -8.55 12.25 1.21
C VAL A 76 -7.80 11.07 0.60
N HIS A 77 -7.63 9.96 1.35
CA HIS A 77 -6.92 8.75 0.97
C HIS A 77 -5.56 9.04 0.32
N THR A 78 -4.80 9.95 0.93
CA THR A 78 -3.47 10.36 0.49
C THR A 78 -2.51 10.33 1.67
N TYR A 79 -1.37 9.67 1.47
CA TYR A 79 -0.38 9.34 2.49
C TYR A 79 1.01 9.68 1.99
N TYR A 80 1.91 9.99 2.91
CA TYR A 80 3.28 10.40 2.58
C TYR A 80 4.30 9.58 3.36
N LEU A 81 5.33 9.10 2.65
CA LEU A 81 6.45 8.38 3.25
C LEU A 81 7.76 9.00 2.78
N ASP A 82 8.60 9.44 3.73
CA ASP A 82 9.96 9.86 3.42
C ASP A 82 10.84 8.61 3.23
N TYR A 83 11.60 8.57 2.13
CA TYR A 83 12.37 7.41 1.73
C TYR A 83 13.79 7.81 1.30
N PRO A 84 14.84 7.27 1.93
CA PRO A 84 16.20 7.49 1.48
C PRO A 84 16.49 6.66 0.24
N GLY A 85 16.95 7.31 -0.84
CA GLY A 85 17.39 6.61 -2.03
C GLY A 85 18.61 5.72 -1.72
N ILE A 86 18.59 4.51 -2.28
CA ILE A 86 19.60 3.47 -2.05
C ILE A 86 20.37 3.05 -3.32
N GLY A 87 20.17 3.76 -4.42
CA GLY A 87 20.76 3.44 -5.72
C GLY A 87 20.05 2.33 -6.48
N SER A 88 18.76 2.08 -6.20
CA SER A 88 17.94 1.08 -6.89
C SER A 88 16.57 1.64 -7.28
N ILE A 89 15.86 0.91 -8.14
CA ILE A 89 14.41 1.05 -8.28
C ILE A 89 13.71 0.61 -6.98
N VAL A 90 12.47 1.05 -6.79
CA VAL A 90 11.62 0.70 -5.65
C VAL A 90 10.37 0.01 -6.15
N ASN A 91 9.99 -1.09 -5.52
CA ASN A 91 8.76 -1.82 -5.82
C ASN A 91 7.63 -1.40 -4.87
N PHE A 92 6.43 -1.24 -5.41
CA PHE A 92 5.21 -0.95 -4.66
C PHE A 92 4.19 -2.06 -4.91
N ARG A 93 3.65 -2.65 -3.85
CA ARG A 93 2.75 -3.81 -3.96
C ARG A 93 1.61 -3.75 -2.96
N VAL A 94 0.36 -3.80 -3.43
CA VAL A 94 -0.78 -4.11 -2.56
C VAL A 94 -0.64 -5.53 -2.02
N PHE A 95 -0.73 -5.71 -0.71
CA PHE A 95 -0.51 -7.00 -0.06
C PHE A 95 -1.82 -7.75 0.19
N ASP A 96 -2.00 -8.85 -0.51
CA ASP A 96 -3.05 -9.82 -0.24
C ASP A 96 -2.43 -11.17 0.15
N GLY A 97 -2.57 -11.59 1.40
CA GLY A 97 -1.94 -12.81 1.92
C GLY A 97 -1.86 -12.86 3.44
N ASN A 98 -0.88 -13.58 3.99
CA ASN A 98 -0.70 -13.68 5.43
C ASN A 98 0.36 -12.67 5.93
N PRO A 99 -0.04 -11.60 6.64
CA PRO A 99 0.88 -10.55 7.08
C PRO A 99 1.87 -11.03 8.15
N ALA A 100 1.50 -12.02 8.97
CA ALA A 100 2.38 -12.56 10.00
C ALA A 100 3.60 -13.28 9.41
N THR A 101 3.48 -13.81 8.19
CA THR A 101 4.60 -14.43 7.45
C THR A 101 5.11 -13.56 6.30
N ASN A 102 4.43 -12.46 5.99
CA ASN A 102 4.66 -11.63 4.81
C ASN A 102 4.64 -12.44 3.50
N ILE A 103 3.80 -13.48 3.45
CA ILE A 103 3.64 -14.33 2.26
C ILE A 103 2.35 -13.93 1.56
N PRO A 104 2.41 -13.38 0.33
CA PRO A 104 1.21 -13.08 -0.45
C PRO A 104 0.53 -14.39 -0.87
N GLU A 105 -0.80 -14.42 -0.85
CA GLU A 105 -1.58 -15.56 -1.35
C GLU A 105 -2.03 -15.31 -2.78
N SER A 106 -1.40 -16.01 -3.73
CA SER A 106 -1.61 -15.75 -5.16
C SER A 106 -3.07 -15.89 -5.61
N GLY A 107 -3.85 -16.75 -4.95
CA GLY A 107 -5.27 -16.96 -5.28
C GLY A 107 -6.19 -15.80 -4.87
N TRP A 108 -5.74 -14.91 -3.97
CA TRP A 108 -6.54 -13.81 -3.43
C TRP A 108 -6.40 -12.51 -4.22
N TYR A 109 -5.64 -12.50 -5.31
CA TYR A 109 -5.56 -11.33 -6.19
C TYR A 109 -6.60 -11.35 -7.31
N GLY A 110 -7.31 -12.47 -7.51
CA GLY A 110 -8.23 -12.66 -8.62
C GLY A 110 -9.52 -11.83 -8.51
N ASP A 111 -9.85 -11.41 -7.30
CA ASP A 111 -11.00 -10.61 -6.89
C ASP A 111 -10.63 -9.15 -6.54
N ASN A 112 -9.39 -8.75 -6.79
CA ASN A 112 -8.93 -7.38 -6.55
C ASN A 112 -9.20 -6.50 -7.79
N LEU A 113 -9.81 -5.34 -7.58
CA LEU A 113 -10.14 -4.36 -8.61
C LEU A 113 -9.64 -2.96 -8.27
N GLY A 114 -9.19 -2.21 -9.28
CA GLY A 114 -8.67 -0.85 -9.11
C GLY A 114 -7.15 -0.81 -8.93
N SER A 115 -6.65 0.34 -8.48
CA SER A 115 -5.22 0.58 -8.33
C SER A 115 -4.98 1.77 -7.39
N LEU A 116 -3.83 1.76 -6.73
CA LEU A 116 -3.26 2.94 -6.07
C LEU A 116 -2.32 3.66 -7.04
N THR A 117 -2.15 4.97 -6.85
CA THR A 117 -1.14 5.77 -7.54
C THR A 117 -0.05 6.15 -6.54
N VAL A 118 1.22 6.02 -6.94
CA VAL A 118 2.36 6.48 -6.14
C VAL A 118 3.18 7.48 -6.95
N ASN A 119 3.22 8.72 -6.48
CA ASN A 119 4.11 9.74 -7.01
C ASN A 119 5.41 9.77 -6.19
N ILE A 120 6.54 10.00 -6.88
CA ILE A 120 7.87 10.04 -6.26
C ILE A 120 8.47 11.42 -6.47
N TYR A 121 8.74 12.13 -5.37
CA TYR A 121 9.35 13.45 -5.40
C TYR A 121 10.75 13.38 -4.80
N ARG A 122 11.73 13.93 -5.51
CA ARG A 122 13.06 14.17 -4.92
C ARG A 122 12.98 15.39 -4.01
N LEU A 123 13.42 15.24 -2.77
CA LEU A 123 13.52 16.33 -1.81
C LEU A 123 14.84 17.12 -2.00
N PRO A 124 14.87 18.41 -1.59
CA PRO A 124 16.07 19.24 -1.66
C PRO A 124 17.30 18.66 -0.93
#